data_AF-A0A1J4Y2V7-F1
#
_entry.id   AF-A0A1J4Y2V7-F1
#
_cell.length_a   1.000
_cell.length_b   1.000
_cell.length_c   1.000
_cell.angle_alpha   90.00
_cell.angle_beta   90.00
_cell.angle_gamma   90.00
#
_symmetry.space_group_name_H-M   'P 1'
#
loop_
_entity.id
_entity.type
_entity.pdbx_description
1 polymer ?
#
loop_
_entity_poly.entity_id
_entity_poly.type
_entity_poly.pdbx_seq_one_letter_code
_entity_poly.pdbx_strand_id
1 'polypeptide(L)'
;MAMIHKPSSLATIGALILLLATLTGLVVITNYPGTGSGAAGMAFAPACFDSDGGPDIALYGYVAYDQKRYFDACLDTVTLREAICLKGAIDYRLIDCPSGCDAGVCLQG
;
A
#
# COMPACT_ATOMS: atom_id res chain seq x y z
N MET A 1 37.51 32.65 -13.60
CA MET A 1 36.79 31.64 -12.80
C MET A 1 35.33 32.03 -12.76
N ALA A 2 34.52 31.40 -13.62
CA ALA A 2 33.08 31.62 -13.68
C ALA A 2 32.40 30.33 -13.22
N MET A 3 31.55 30.46 -12.21
CA MET A 3 30.84 29.36 -11.56
C MET A 3 29.71 28.88 -12.47
N ILE A 4 29.68 27.57 -12.74
CA ILE A 4 28.62 26.91 -13.51
C ILE A 4 27.44 26.66 -12.55
N HIS A 5 26.41 27.51 -12.63
CA HIS A 5 25.09 27.15 -12.13
C HIS A 5 24.41 26.23 -13.16
N LYS A 6 24.15 24.99 -12.78
CA LYS A 6 23.26 24.07 -13.52
C LYS A 6 21.87 24.14 -12.88
N PRO A 7 20.88 24.83 -13.47
CA PRO A 7 19.51 24.76 -12.98
C PRO A 7 18.85 23.42 -13.34
N SER A 8 18.11 22.94 -12.35
CA SER A 8 17.26 21.77 -12.28
C SER A 8 16.21 21.71 -13.39
N SER A 9 16.07 20.53 -14.02
CA SER A 9 15.03 20.21 -14.99
C SER A 9 13.74 19.84 -14.27
N LEU A 10 12.79 20.77 -14.18
CA LEU A 10 11.42 20.48 -13.79
C LEU A 10 10.50 21.56 -14.39
N ALA A 11 9.41 21.12 -15.02
CA ALA A 11 8.26 21.91 -15.50
C ALA A 11 8.33 22.53 -16.91
N THR A 12 8.16 21.72 -17.97
CA THR A 12 7.64 22.20 -19.29
C THR A 12 6.79 21.19 -20.07
N ILE A 13 6.01 20.30 -19.42
CA ILE A 13 4.97 19.53 -20.14
C ILE A 13 3.68 19.53 -19.33
N GLY A 14 2.91 20.61 -19.48
CA GLY A 14 1.65 20.78 -18.76
C GLY A 14 0.86 22.01 -19.21
N ALA A 15 0.77 22.27 -20.52
CA ALA A 15 -0.10 23.32 -21.06
C ALA A 15 -0.24 23.24 -22.62
N LEU A 16 -0.66 22.11 -23.20
CA LEU A 16 -1.07 22.11 -24.63
C LEU A 16 -1.97 20.93 -25.08
N ILE A 17 -2.91 20.48 -24.25
CA ILE A 17 -4.03 19.65 -24.73
C ILE A 17 -5.31 20.18 -24.08
N LEU A 18 -5.70 21.39 -24.48
CA LEU A 18 -6.94 22.04 -24.02
C LEU A 18 -7.65 22.79 -25.15
N LEU A 19 -7.50 22.34 -26.41
CA LEU A 19 -8.01 23.06 -27.59
C LEU A 19 -8.42 22.18 -28.79
N LEU A 20 -8.91 20.95 -28.58
CA LEU A 20 -9.53 20.13 -29.66
C LEU A 20 -10.72 19.29 -29.16
N ALA A 21 -11.66 19.90 -28.45
CA ALA A 21 -12.94 19.26 -28.09
C ALA A 21 -14.15 20.11 -28.52
N THR A 22 -14.14 20.64 -29.75
CA THR A 22 -15.22 21.49 -30.24
C THR A 22 -15.69 21.18 -31.66
N LEU A 23 -15.80 19.92 -32.12
CA LEU A 23 -16.55 19.64 -33.37
C LEU A 23 -16.97 18.18 -33.65
N THR A 24 -17.19 17.36 -32.62
CA THR A 24 -18.13 16.23 -32.73
C THR A 24 -19.10 16.30 -31.55
N GLY A 25 -20.22 16.97 -31.77
CA GLY A 25 -21.35 16.88 -30.87
C GLY A 25 -21.79 15.42 -30.71
N LEU A 26 -22.43 15.16 -29.57
CA LEU A 26 -23.16 13.93 -29.23
C LEU A 26 -22.37 12.85 -28.47
N VAL A 27 -21.81 13.18 -27.30
CA VAL A 27 -21.94 12.24 -26.16
C VAL A 27 -23.16 12.68 -25.36
N VAL A 28 -24.25 12.06 -25.74
CA VAL A 28 -25.49 11.90 -24.99
C VAL A 28 -25.16 11.42 -23.57
N ILE A 29 -25.04 12.33 -22.59
CA ILE A 29 -25.40 12.02 -21.20
C ILE A 29 -26.91 12.26 -21.04
N THR A 30 -27.72 11.62 -21.89
CA THR A 30 -29.12 11.37 -21.53
C THR A 30 -29.15 10.09 -20.74
N ASN A 31 -29.63 10.17 -19.51
CA ASN A 31 -30.41 9.10 -18.90
C ASN A 31 -29.73 7.72 -18.83
N TYR A 32 -28.81 7.54 -17.88
CA TYR A 32 -28.88 6.31 -17.10
C TYR A 32 -29.76 6.62 -15.88
N PRO A 33 -31.07 6.29 -15.88
CA PRO A 33 -31.71 5.93 -14.64
C PRO A 33 -31.04 4.62 -14.19
N GLY A 34 -29.84 4.76 -13.61
CA GLY A 34 -29.26 3.74 -12.77
C GLY A 34 -30.17 3.65 -11.57
N THR A 35 -31.18 2.80 -11.71
CA THR A 35 -31.96 2.28 -10.60
C THR A 35 -31.00 2.00 -9.46
N GLY A 36 -31.27 2.63 -8.31
CA GLY A 36 -30.43 2.53 -7.13
C GLY A 36 -30.08 1.08 -6.89
N SER A 37 -28.81 0.74 -7.14
CA SER A 37 -28.23 -0.44 -6.53
C SER A 37 -28.26 -0.12 -5.06
N GLY A 38 -29.23 -0.69 -4.34
CA GLY A 38 -29.21 -0.70 -2.90
C GLY A 38 -27.80 -1.11 -2.52
N ALA A 39 -27.08 -0.21 -1.86
CA ALA A 39 -25.89 -0.58 -1.13
C ALA A 39 -26.37 -1.54 -0.04
N ALA A 40 -26.62 -2.80 -0.41
CA ALA A 40 -26.57 -3.91 0.49
C ALA A 40 -25.24 -3.71 1.20
N GLY A 41 -25.32 -3.32 2.47
CA GLY A 41 -24.20 -2.77 3.21
C GLY A 41 -22.97 -3.59 2.91
N MET A 42 -22.06 -3.02 2.10
CA MET A 42 -20.74 -3.58 1.92
C MET A 42 -20.20 -3.50 3.33
N ALA A 43 -20.20 -4.62 4.06
CA ALA A 43 -19.51 -4.70 5.31
C ALA A 43 -18.11 -4.18 4.97
N PHE A 44 -17.79 -2.99 5.46
CA PHE A 44 -16.47 -2.41 5.30
C PHE A 44 -15.61 -3.35 6.14
N ALA A 45 -15.13 -4.43 5.51
CA ALA A 45 -14.12 -5.27 6.11
C ALA A 45 -13.03 -4.28 6.53
N PRO A 46 -12.67 -4.24 7.82
CA PRO A 46 -11.64 -3.31 8.26
C PRO A 46 -10.44 -3.51 7.34
N ALA A 47 -10.05 -2.43 6.66
CA ALA A 47 -9.00 -2.50 5.65
C ALA A 47 -7.72 -2.90 6.38
N CYS A 48 -7.38 -4.18 6.31
CA CYS A 48 -6.11 -4.71 6.75
C CYS A 48 -5.14 -4.54 5.59
N PHE A 49 -4.06 -3.80 5.84
CA PHE A 49 -2.96 -3.64 4.90
C PHE A 49 -1.69 -4.22 5.50
N ASP A 50 -1.01 -5.06 4.73
CA ASP A 50 0.23 -5.73 5.10
C ASP A 50 1.38 -5.14 4.27
N SER A 51 2.44 -4.63 4.90
CA SER A 51 3.44 -3.80 4.20
C SER A 51 4.45 -4.59 3.38
N ASP A 52 4.65 -5.86 3.70
CA ASP A 52 5.56 -6.81 3.04
C ASP A 52 4.81 -7.89 2.22
N GLY A 53 3.50 -8.02 2.43
CA GLY A 53 2.61 -8.83 1.60
C GLY A 53 2.42 -10.28 2.07
N GLY A 54 2.67 -10.57 3.35
CA GLY A 54 2.41 -11.87 3.96
C GLY A 54 3.48 -12.24 4.98
N PRO A 55 3.73 -13.54 5.25
CA PRO A 55 4.79 -13.93 6.18
C PRO A 55 6.17 -13.83 5.51
N ASP A 56 6.67 -12.62 5.31
CA ASP A 56 8.00 -12.33 4.77
C ASP A 56 9.02 -12.11 5.88
N ILE A 57 9.63 -13.22 6.27
CA ILE A 57 10.61 -13.27 7.37
C ILE A 57 11.87 -12.42 7.13
N ALA A 58 12.13 -11.99 5.90
CA ALA A 58 13.35 -11.29 5.51
C ALA A 58 13.18 -9.78 5.43
N LEU A 59 11.94 -9.28 5.46
CA LEU A 59 11.61 -7.88 5.33
C LEU A 59 10.93 -7.40 6.61
N TYR A 60 11.44 -6.32 7.19
CA TYR A 60 10.76 -5.71 8.33
C TYR A 60 9.48 -5.03 7.86
N GLY A 61 8.34 -5.42 8.43
CA GLY A 61 7.05 -4.90 8.05
C GLY A 61 6.13 -4.58 9.22
N TYR A 62 4.89 -4.28 8.83
CA TYR A 62 3.79 -4.00 9.72
C TYR A 62 2.44 -4.23 9.05
N VAL A 63 1.47 -4.60 9.88
CA VAL A 63 0.06 -4.56 9.55
C VAL A 63 -0.54 -3.23 9.99
N ALA A 64 -1.18 -2.52 9.06
CA ALA A 64 -2.09 -1.42 9.37
C ALA A 64 -3.53 -1.96 9.50
N TYR A 65 -4.11 -1.80 10.69
CA TYR A 65 -5.47 -2.25 11.01
C TYR A 65 -6.07 -1.34 12.09
N ASP A 66 -7.33 -0.91 11.90
CA ASP A 66 -8.06 -0.06 12.86
C ASP A 66 -7.26 1.19 13.32
N GLN A 67 -6.68 1.92 12.34
CA GLN A 67 -5.85 3.11 12.55
C GLN A 67 -4.56 2.89 13.37
N LYS A 68 -4.22 1.63 13.67
CA LYS A 68 -3.00 1.24 14.39
C LYS A 68 -2.04 0.54 13.43
N ARG A 69 -0.77 0.50 13.84
CA ARG A 69 0.28 -0.29 13.19
C ARG A 69 0.79 -1.35 14.15
N TYR A 70 0.95 -2.56 13.64
CA TYR A 70 1.45 -3.71 14.37
C TYR A 70 2.66 -4.23 13.62
N PHE A 71 3.83 -4.02 14.19
CA PHE A 71 5.11 -4.36 13.57
C PHE A 71 5.52 -5.79 13.88
N ASP A 72 6.31 -6.35 12.98
CA ASP A 72 7.04 -7.58 13.24
C ASP A 72 8.03 -7.38 14.37
N ALA A 73 8.22 -8.42 15.18
CA ALA A 73 9.03 -8.32 16.36
C ALA A 73 9.69 -9.64 16.71
N CYS A 74 10.99 -9.59 16.99
CA CYS A 74 11.68 -10.69 17.64
C CYS A 74 11.20 -10.78 19.09
N LEU A 75 10.57 -11.91 19.46
CA LEU A 75 10.18 -12.19 20.84
C LEU A 75 11.37 -12.63 21.68
N ASP A 76 12.32 -13.29 21.04
CA ASP A 76 13.62 -13.67 21.57
C ASP A 76 14.64 -13.75 20.42
N THR A 77 15.82 -14.31 20.68
CA THR A 77 16.93 -14.37 19.71
C THR A 77 16.66 -15.28 18.51
N VAL A 78 15.63 -16.12 18.53
CA VAL A 78 15.34 -17.11 17.49
C VAL A 78 13.86 -17.18 17.10
N THR A 79 12.97 -16.43 17.73
CA THR A 79 11.54 -16.43 17.40
C THR A 79 11.07 -15.06 16.91
N LEU A 80 10.63 -15.01 15.66
CA LEU A 80 9.95 -13.87 15.05
C LEU A 80 8.44 -13.99 15.26
N ARG A 81 7.81 -12.93 15.77
CA ARG A 81 6.37 -12.70 15.69
C ARG A 81 6.09 -11.83 14.48
N GLU A 82 5.63 -12.47 13.43
CA GLU A 82 5.17 -11.85 12.21
C GLU A 82 3.73 -11.34 12.36
N ALA A 83 3.48 -10.08 12.03
CA ALA A 83 2.13 -9.54 11.89
C ALA A 83 1.69 -9.68 10.44
N ILE A 84 0.57 -10.36 10.19
CA ILE A 84 0.05 -10.53 8.82
C ILE A 84 -1.42 -10.15 8.71
N CYS A 85 -1.86 -9.81 7.50
CA CYS A 85 -3.29 -9.69 7.20
C CYS A 85 -3.90 -11.02 6.77
N LEU A 86 -4.77 -11.60 7.61
CA LEU A 86 -5.51 -12.82 7.31
C LEU A 86 -7.02 -12.56 7.29
N LYS A 87 -7.66 -12.80 6.14
CA LYS A 87 -9.12 -12.63 5.96
C LYS A 87 -9.63 -11.23 6.36
N GLY A 88 -8.81 -10.20 6.15
CA GLY A 88 -9.14 -8.81 6.46
C GLY A 88 -9.01 -8.45 7.94
N ALA A 89 -8.39 -9.29 8.77
CA ALA A 89 -8.03 -8.97 10.14
C ALA A 89 -6.54 -9.19 10.38
N ILE A 90 -6.00 -8.57 11.43
CA ILE A 90 -4.66 -8.88 11.89
C ILE A 90 -4.60 -10.30 12.45
N ASP A 91 -3.53 -11.01 12.12
CA ASP A 91 -3.14 -12.30 12.69
C ASP A 91 -1.64 -12.28 13.00
N TYR A 92 -1.19 -13.20 13.87
CA TYR A 92 0.22 -13.32 14.23
C TYR A 92 0.74 -14.73 13.98
N ARG A 93 1.91 -14.84 13.35
CA ARG A 93 2.63 -16.11 13.23
C ARG A 93 3.91 -16.08 14.04
N LEU A 94 4.16 -17.19 14.74
CA LEU A 94 5.45 -17.42 15.38
C LEU A 94 6.31 -18.25 14.44
N ILE A 95 7.47 -17.71 14.08
CA ILE A 95 8.37 -18.28 13.10
C ILE A 95 9.74 -18.48 13.75
N ASP A 96 10.28 -19.69 13.63
CA ASP A 96 11.63 -20.01 14.07
C ASP A 96 12.66 -19.46 13.06
N CYS A 97 13.54 -18.61 13.53
CA CYS A 97 14.69 -18.06 12.81
C CYS A 97 15.98 -18.80 13.26
N PRO A 98 16.37 -19.89 12.58
CA PRO A 98 17.49 -20.73 13.02
C PRO A 98 18.84 -20.01 13.02
N SER A 99 19.01 -18.99 12.16
CA SER A 99 20.21 -18.16 12.10
C SER A 99 20.13 -16.92 13.00
N GLY A 100 19.04 -16.77 13.76
CA GLY A 100 18.80 -15.65 14.67
C GLY A 100 17.70 -14.71 14.17
N CYS A 101 17.09 -13.99 15.11
CA CYS A 101 16.15 -12.92 14.87
C CYS A 101 16.76 -11.60 15.36
N ASP A 102 16.75 -10.58 14.51
CA ASP A 102 17.16 -9.23 14.89
C ASP A 102 16.27 -8.19 14.22
N ALA A 103 16.02 -7.07 14.91
CA ALA A 103 15.24 -5.93 14.40
C ALA A 103 13.88 -6.27 13.74
N GLY A 104 13.24 -7.37 14.14
CA GLY A 104 11.96 -7.81 13.57
C GLY A 104 12.08 -8.55 12.24
N VAL A 105 13.24 -9.17 11.94
CA VAL A 105 13.44 -10.06 10.79
C VAL A 105 14.26 -11.30 11.18
N CYS A 106 14.10 -12.40 10.44
CA CYS A 106 15.01 -13.53 10.50
C CYS A 106 16.31 -13.22 9.74
N LEU A 107 17.45 -13.48 10.38
CA LEU A 107 18.75 -13.40 9.73
C LEU A 107 18.91 -14.54 8.72
N GLN A 108 19.53 -14.24 7.57
CA GLN A 108 19.93 -15.27 6.60
C GLN A 108 21.38 -15.66 6.88
N GLY A 109 21.64 -16.97 6.98
CA GLY A 109 22.96 -17.54 7.26
C GLY A 109 23.83 -17.68 6.01
#